data_AF-A0A812RDM0-F1
#
_entry.id   AF-A0A812RDM0-F1
#
_cell.length_a   1.000
_cell.length_b   1.000
_cell.length_c   1.000
_cell.angle_alpha   90.00
_cell.angle_beta   90.00
_cell.angle_gamma   90.00
#
_symmetry.space_group_name_H-M   'P 1'
#
loop_
_entity.id
_entity.type
_entity.pdbx_description
1 polymer ?
#
loop_
_entity_poly.entity_id
_entity_poly.type
_entity_poly.pdbx_seq_one_letter_code
_entity_poly.pdbx_strand_id
1 'polypeptide(L)'
;MDFCCFPKLVDPAETFLCCLPLGAGVKLLMWPHQALTLYTAAENLIAGDLGVSDWNISNVRNHLVPIITAGLWGVYHRLESHVRLYWYYLVLSFFIDMYYVVDIFVLRDACVHLALEVQNRQGQAFACGVARSVSTASAVVLTLVFLYLIYIVWSWCEDVEGTGAADAMARLLDLAEGKRPSRAERGLYGWSPNDLPELIGPSMDASIISGAGIFYGSISNAINREAKMVGQFVVEEVGDIERYATGGRAAERPSGTLPRTVCRPAGLEQR
;
A
#
# COMPACT_ATOMS: atom_id res chain seq x y z
N MET A 1 28.54 5.19 -6.06
CA MET A 1 27.77 6.02 -5.11
C MET A 1 27.93 5.35 -3.77
N ASP A 2 28.93 5.78 -3.01
CA ASP A 2 29.33 5.14 -1.76
C ASP A 2 28.44 5.64 -0.63
N PHE A 3 27.38 4.88 -0.32
CA PHE A 3 26.41 5.19 0.74
C PHE A 3 26.91 4.80 2.14
N CYS A 4 28.19 4.46 2.31
CA CYS A 4 28.78 3.94 3.56
C CYS A 4 28.83 4.94 4.74
N CYS A 5 28.23 6.13 4.60
CA CYS A 5 28.23 7.18 5.62
C CYS A 5 26.83 7.69 5.97
N PHE A 6 25.79 6.85 5.84
CA PHE A 6 24.60 7.11 6.64
C PHE A 6 24.95 6.81 8.11
N PRO A 7 24.81 7.78 9.05
CA PRO A 7 25.02 7.50 10.46
C PRO A 7 24.12 6.33 10.85
N LYS A 8 24.67 5.34 11.56
CA LYS A 8 23.96 4.19 12.15
C LYS A 8 22.94 4.67 13.18
N LEU A 9 21.87 5.30 12.70
CA LEU A 9 20.84 5.89 13.56
C LEU A 9 19.75 4.87 13.88
N VAL A 10 19.70 3.75 13.14
CA VAL A 10 18.69 2.72 13.30
C VAL A 10 19.34 1.35 13.14
N ASP A 11 19.17 0.49 14.15
CA ASP A 11 19.62 -0.89 14.10
C ASP A 11 18.75 -1.70 13.12
N PRO A 12 19.36 -2.55 12.26
CA PRO A 12 18.61 -3.34 11.29
C PRO A 12 17.60 -4.24 11.99
N ALA A 13 16.39 -4.33 11.44
CA ALA A 13 15.34 -5.15 12.02
C ALA A 13 15.63 -6.65 11.82
N GLU A 14 15.68 -7.42 12.90
CA GLU A 14 15.90 -8.88 12.83
C GLU A 14 14.63 -9.66 12.44
N THR A 15 13.45 -9.09 12.68
CA THR A 15 12.17 -9.78 12.49
C THR A 15 11.14 -8.91 11.76
N PHE A 16 10.29 -9.56 10.95
CA PHE A 16 9.16 -8.95 10.28
C PHE A 16 7.86 -9.30 11.01
N LEU A 17 7.05 -8.30 11.37
CA LEU A 17 5.76 -8.50 12.08
C LEU A 17 5.90 -9.40 13.33
N CYS A 18 6.97 -9.21 14.09
CA CYS A 18 7.31 -9.92 15.34
C CYS A 18 7.62 -11.44 15.22
N CYS A 19 7.18 -12.12 14.16
CA CYS A 19 7.24 -13.59 14.08
C CYS A 19 7.81 -14.13 12.77
N LEU A 20 7.87 -13.34 11.70
CA LEU A 20 8.36 -13.81 10.41
C LEU A 20 9.85 -13.50 10.24
N PRO A 21 10.63 -14.42 9.67
CA PRO A 21 12.00 -14.12 9.29
C PRO A 21 12.00 -13.02 8.22
N LEU A 22 12.96 -12.09 8.31
CA LEU A 22 13.08 -10.92 7.44
C LEU A 22 13.01 -11.29 5.95
N GLY A 23 13.71 -12.36 5.55
CA GLY A 23 13.72 -12.86 4.17
C GLY A 23 12.37 -13.38 3.68
N ALA A 24 11.50 -13.90 4.55
CA ALA A 24 10.13 -14.25 4.17
C ALA A 24 9.27 -13.00 3.98
N GLY A 25 9.48 -11.97 4.80
CA GLY A 25 8.85 -10.67 4.65
C GLY A 25 9.12 -10.04 3.29
N VAL A 26 10.40 -9.93 2.90
CA VAL A 26 10.78 -9.34 1.59
C VAL A 26 10.17 -10.11 0.42
N LYS A 27 10.17 -11.46 0.48
CA LYS A 27 9.50 -12.28 -0.55
C LYS A 27 7.99 -11.99 -0.60
N LEU A 28 7.34 -11.95 0.57
CA LEU A 28 5.91 -11.66 0.68
C LEU A 28 5.54 -10.28 0.14
N LEU A 29 6.46 -9.31 0.13
CA LEU A 29 6.27 -7.99 -0.48
C LEU A 29 6.51 -7.98 -1.99
N MET A 30 7.51 -8.72 -2.47
CA MET A 30 7.81 -8.77 -3.91
C MET A 30 6.72 -9.43 -4.73
N TRP A 31 6.14 -10.53 -4.23
CA TRP A 31 5.05 -11.21 -4.93
C TRP A 31 3.91 -10.22 -5.28
N PRO A 32 3.34 -9.44 -4.32
CA PRO A 32 2.43 -8.30 -4.50
C PRO A 32 2.71 -7.44 -5.68
N HIS A 33 3.91 -6.89 -5.64
CA HIS A 33 4.34 -5.94 -6.62
C HIS A 33 4.41 -6.59 -8.00
N GLN A 34 4.92 -7.83 -8.07
CA GLN A 34 5.07 -8.55 -9.33
C GLN A 34 3.72 -8.94 -9.94
N ALA A 35 2.79 -9.48 -9.16
CA ALA A 35 1.46 -9.85 -9.65
C ALA A 35 0.69 -8.63 -10.16
N LEU A 36 0.80 -7.49 -9.48
CA LEU A 36 0.17 -6.24 -9.93
C LEU A 36 0.76 -5.75 -11.25
N THR A 37 2.08 -5.79 -11.41
CA THR A 37 2.72 -5.41 -12.68
C THR A 37 2.38 -6.37 -13.82
N LEU A 38 2.26 -7.68 -13.55
CA LEU A 38 1.84 -8.66 -14.55
C LEU A 38 0.37 -8.48 -14.94
N TYR A 39 -0.51 -8.21 -13.97
CA TYR A 39 -1.92 -7.95 -14.22
C TYR A 39 -2.11 -6.72 -15.11
N THR A 40 -1.46 -5.60 -14.77
CA THR A 40 -1.53 -4.38 -15.58
C THR A 40 -0.87 -4.52 -16.96
N ALA A 41 0.17 -5.35 -17.10
CA ALA A 41 0.76 -5.68 -18.39
C ALA A 41 -0.20 -6.53 -19.25
N ALA A 42 -0.93 -7.47 -18.65
CA ALA A 42 -1.91 -8.30 -19.35
C ALA A 42 -3.10 -7.49 -19.87
N GLU A 43 -3.61 -6.52 -19.09
CA GLU A 43 -4.68 -5.63 -19.56
C GLU A 43 -4.25 -4.81 -20.79
N ASN A 44 -3.00 -4.32 -20.80
CA ASN A 44 -2.46 -3.60 -21.95
C ASN A 44 -2.28 -4.48 -23.19
N LEU A 45 -1.97 -5.77 -23.02
CA LEU A 45 -1.86 -6.71 -24.14
C LEU A 45 -3.21 -6.93 -24.82
N ILE A 46 -4.30 -6.99 -24.03
CA ILE A 46 -5.66 -7.17 -24.55
C ILE A 46 -6.18 -5.88 -25.18
N ALA A 47 -5.93 -4.73 -24.56
CA ALA A 47 -6.38 -3.43 -25.06
C ALA A 47 -5.59 -2.92 -26.28
N GLY A 48 -4.32 -3.31 -26.40
CA GLY A 48 -3.42 -2.89 -27.48
C GLY A 48 -3.83 -3.35 -28.87
N ASP A 49 -4.64 -4.42 -28.98
CA ASP A 49 -5.14 -4.93 -30.27
C ASP A 49 -6.24 -4.03 -30.87
N LEU A 50 -6.77 -3.06 -30.10
CA LEU A 50 -7.79 -2.11 -30.57
C LEU A 50 -7.19 -0.87 -31.29
N GLY A 51 -5.88 -0.84 -31.54
CA GLY A 51 -5.28 0.08 -32.52
C GLY A 51 -5.12 1.54 -32.09
N VAL A 52 -5.29 1.87 -30.80
CA VAL A 52 -4.98 3.22 -30.28
C VAL A 52 -3.49 3.28 -29.95
N SER A 53 -2.69 3.59 -30.96
CA SER A 53 -1.23 3.63 -30.92
C SER A 53 -0.67 4.86 -30.21
N ASP A 54 -0.93 5.01 -28.91
CA ASP A 54 -0.16 5.95 -28.07
C ASP A 54 1.14 5.28 -27.62
N TRP A 55 2.13 5.30 -28.50
CA TRP A 55 3.45 4.66 -28.40
C TRP A 55 4.33 5.08 -27.21
N ASN A 56 3.87 6.00 -26.35
CA ASN A 56 4.71 6.62 -25.32
C ASN A 56 4.48 6.12 -23.88
N ILE A 57 3.27 5.75 -23.48
CA ILE A 57 3.00 5.38 -22.07
C ILE A 57 3.03 3.86 -21.88
N SER A 58 2.58 3.10 -22.88
CA SER A 58 2.49 1.64 -22.82
C SER A 58 3.86 0.95 -22.85
N ASN A 59 4.84 1.53 -23.55
CA ASN A 59 6.20 0.96 -23.65
C ASN A 59 6.97 1.09 -22.33
N VAL A 60 6.79 2.19 -21.58
CA VAL A 60 7.51 2.44 -20.32
C VAL A 60 7.17 1.37 -19.27
N ARG A 61 5.91 0.91 -19.22
CA ARG A 61 5.49 -0.10 -18.23
C ARG A 61 6.11 -1.47 -18.45
N ASN A 62 6.36 -1.86 -19.70
CA ASN A 62 6.97 -3.17 -20.00
C ASN A 62 8.42 -3.27 -19.51
N HIS A 63 9.10 -2.14 -19.29
CA HIS A 63 10.47 -2.11 -18.75
C HIS A 63 10.56 -2.32 -17.23
N LEU A 64 9.44 -2.23 -16.49
CA LEU A 64 9.41 -2.41 -15.03
C LEU A 64 9.45 -3.89 -14.63
N VAL A 65 8.89 -4.77 -15.46
CA VAL A 65 8.85 -6.22 -15.24
C VAL A 65 10.25 -6.83 -15.03
N PRO A 66 11.26 -6.61 -15.90
CA PRO A 66 12.59 -7.19 -15.70
C PRO A 66 13.30 -6.68 -14.44
N ILE A 67 13.00 -5.47 -13.98
CA ILE A 67 13.59 -4.91 -12.76
C ILE A 67 13.07 -5.67 -11.53
N ILE A 68 11.77 -5.94 -11.48
CA ILE A 68 11.15 -6.67 -10.36
C ILE A 68 11.59 -8.13 -10.36
N THR A 69 11.65 -8.79 -11.53
CA THR A 69 12.13 -10.17 -11.61
C THR A 69 13.61 -10.26 -11.25
N ALA A 70 14.44 -9.29 -11.64
CA ALA A 70 15.83 -9.20 -11.23
C ALA A 70 15.98 -9.02 -9.71
N GLY A 71 15.12 -8.22 -9.09
CA GLY A 71 15.06 -8.11 -7.62
C GLY A 71 14.71 -9.45 -6.96
N LEU A 72 13.74 -10.19 -7.51
CA LEU A 72 13.31 -11.48 -6.94
C LEU A 72 14.43 -12.52 -7.04
N TRP A 73 15.09 -12.54 -8.19
CA TRP A 73 16.30 -13.34 -8.41
C TRP A 73 17.41 -12.97 -7.43
N GLY A 74 17.61 -11.67 -7.19
CA GLY A 74 18.55 -11.14 -6.22
C GLY A 74 18.28 -11.61 -4.80
N VAL A 75 17.02 -11.63 -4.37
CA VAL A 75 16.61 -12.14 -3.04
C VAL A 75 16.84 -13.65 -2.94
N TYR A 76 16.62 -14.40 -4.02
CA TYR A 76 16.83 -15.86 -4.04
C TYR A 76 18.32 -16.22 -3.96
N HIS A 77 19.16 -15.53 -4.72
CA HIS A 77 20.61 -15.76 -4.77
C HIS A 77 21.42 -14.92 -3.77
N ARG A 78 20.74 -14.13 -2.91
CA ARG A 78 21.36 -13.17 -1.98
C ARG A 78 22.38 -12.24 -2.65
N LEU A 79 22.07 -11.77 -3.86
CA LEU A 79 22.91 -10.83 -4.61
C LEU A 79 22.60 -9.39 -4.17
N GLU A 80 23.47 -8.82 -3.34
CA GLU A 80 23.34 -7.47 -2.77
C GLU A 80 23.03 -6.40 -3.83
N SER A 81 23.74 -6.43 -4.95
CA SER A 81 23.61 -5.42 -6.02
C SER A 81 22.23 -5.43 -6.68
N HIS A 82 21.59 -6.59 -6.82
CA HIS A 82 20.24 -6.68 -7.39
C HIS A 82 19.18 -6.21 -6.40
N VAL A 83 19.35 -6.54 -5.12
CA VAL A 83 18.42 -6.10 -4.07
C VAL A 83 18.53 -4.59 -3.82
N ARG A 84 19.74 -4.02 -3.86
CA ARG A 84 19.94 -2.57 -3.77
C ARG A 84 19.27 -1.83 -4.93
N LEU A 85 19.35 -2.35 -6.16
CA LEU A 85 18.61 -1.78 -7.30
C LEU A 85 17.10 -1.76 -7.05
N TYR A 86 16.55 -2.86 -6.53
CA TYR A 86 15.13 -2.95 -6.18
C TYR A 86 14.72 -1.98 -5.07
N TRP A 87 15.60 -1.75 -4.08
CA TRP A 87 15.36 -0.77 -3.04
C TRP A 87 15.26 0.67 -3.60
N TYR A 88 16.18 1.07 -4.49
CA TYR A 88 16.08 2.39 -5.16
C TYR A 88 14.79 2.54 -5.94
N TYR A 89 14.34 1.46 -6.59
CA TYR A 89 13.06 1.43 -7.29
C TYR A 89 11.88 1.66 -6.33
N LEU A 90 11.86 1.04 -5.15
CA LEU A 90 10.82 1.27 -4.14
C LEU A 90 10.80 2.71 -3.63
N VAL A 91 11.98 3.29 -3.37
CA VAL A 91 12.10 4.69 -2.94
C VAL A 91 11.56 5.64 -4.02
N LEU A 92 11.91 5.41 -5.29
CA LEU A 92 11.40 6.21 -6.40
C LEU A 92 9.88 6.06 -6.55
N SER A 93 9.36 4.84 -6.45
CA SER A 93 7.91 4.59 -6.49
C SER A 93 7.18 5.35 -5.38
N PHE A 94 7.73 5.33 -4.17
CA PHE A 94 7.15 6.06 -3.03
C PHE A 94 7.04 7.57 -3.28
N PHE A 95 8.03 8.20 -3.91
CA PHE A 95 7.94 9.62 -4.25
C PHE A 95 6.87 9.89 -5.32
N ILE A 96 6.72 9.00 -6.30
CA ILE A 96 5.69 9.11 -7.33
C ILE A 96 4.30 8.94 -6.70
N ASP A 97 4.12 7.94 -5.83
CA ASP A 97 2.86 7.69 -5.13
C ASP A 97 2.50 8.87 -4.22
N MET A 98 3.47 9.41 -3.48
CA MET A 98 3.27 10.61 -2.66
C MET A 98 2.87 11.82 -3.52
N TYR A 99 3.47 12.01 -4.68
CA TYR A 99 3.09 13.08 -5.61
C TYR A 99 1.64 12.94 -6.07
N TYR A 100 1.21 11.74 -6.49
CA TYR A 100 -0.18 11.50 -6.91
C TYR A 100 -1.18 11.63 -5.75
N VAL A 101 -0.82 11.16 -4.57
CA VAL A 101 -1.62 11.31 -3.34
C VAL A 101 -1.83 12.80 -3.06
N VAL A 102 -0.76 13.61 -3.10
CA VAL A 102 -0.86 15.06 -2.90
C VAL A 102 -1.67 15.72 -4.02
N ASP A 103 -1.45 15.36 -5.28
CA ASP A 103 -2.21 15.89 -6.43
C ASP A 103 -3.71 15.63 -6.28
N ILE A 104 -4.08 14.38 -5.98
CA ILE A 104 -5.47 13.98 -5.79
C ILE A 104 -6.09 14.68 -4.58
N PHE A 105 -5.39 14.79 -3.45
CA PHE A 105 -5.96 15.39 -2.24
C PHE A 105 -5.95 16.92 -2.21
N VAL A 106 -5.00 17.57 -2.87
CA VAL A 106 -4.84 19.02 -2.85
C VAL A 106 -5.52 19.68 -4.05
N LEU A 107 -5.41 19.10 -5.24
CA LEU A 107 -5.93 19.72 -6.47
C LEU A 107 -7.35 19.25 -6.80
N ARG A 108 -7.69 17.99 -6.48
CA ARG A 108 -9.02 17.44 -6.72
C ARG A 108 -9.79 17.38 -5.41
N ASP A 109 -10.24 18.55 -4.94
CA ASP A 109 -11.11 18.65 -3.78
C ASP A 109 -12.26 17.63 -3.90
N ALA A 110 -12.30 16.63 -3.01
CA ALA A 110 -13.29 15.55 -3.00
C ALA A 110 -14.74 16.06 -2.98
N CYS A 111 -14.92 17.32 -2.57
CA CYS A 111 -16.21 17.97 -2.44
C CYS A 111 -16.79 18.47 -3.77
N VAL A 112 -15.99 18.59 -4.83
CA VAL A 112 -16.48 19.03 -6.15
C VAL A 112 -17.42 17.99 -6.77
N HIS A 113 -17.10 16.69 -6.63
CA HIS A 113 -17.95 15.63 -7.16
C HIS A 113 -19.22 15.39 -6.33
N LEU A 114 -19.21 15.72 -5.03
CA LEU A 114 -20.37 15.55 -4.14
C LEU A 114 -21.47 16.61 -4.38
N ALA A 115 -21.11 17.75 -4.98
CA ALA A 115 -22.04 18.85 -5.22
C ALA A 115 -23.16 18.53 -6.22
N LEU A 116 -22.96 17.53 -7.10
CA LEU A 116 -23.92 17.20 -8.16
C LEU A 116 -25.13 16.38 -7.70
N GLU A 117 -25.03 15.66 -6.57
CA GLU A 117 -26.08 14.70 -6.16
C GLU A 117 -26.89 15.17 -4.94
N VAL A 118 -26.39 16.13 -4.14
CA VAL A 118 -26.99 16.54 -2.85
C VAL A 118 -27.23 18.05 -2.77
N GLN A 119 -27.71 18.65 -3.85
CA GLN A 119 -27.78 20.12 -3.97
C GLN A 119 -28.84 20.81 -3.07
N ASN A 120 -29.65 20.05 -2.31
CA ASN A 120 -30.78 20.60 -1.54
C ASN A 120 -30.81 20.29 -0.03
N ARG A 121 -29.76 19.70 0.57
CA ARG A 121 -29.76 19.37 2.01
C ARG A 121 -28.80 20.24 2.82
N GLN A 122 -29.32 20.84 3.89
CA GLN A 122 -28.53 21.49 4.95
C GLN A 122 -27.60 20.44 5.57
N GLY A 123 -26.29 20.49 5.28
CA GLY A 123 -25.31 19.50 5.78
C GLY A 123 -24.03 19.33 4.94
N GLN A 124 -23.97 19.91 3.73
CA GLN A 124 -22.86 19.71 2.79
C GLN A 124 -21.47 20.06 3.36
N ALA A 125 -21.36 21.16 4.11
CA ALA A 125 -20.07 21.59 4.67
C ALA A 125 -19.49 20.58 5.68
N PHE A 126 -20.36 19.97 6.49
CA PHE A 126 -19.94 18.95 7.46
C PHE A 126 -19.50 17.66 6.76
N ALA A 127 -20.29 17.16 5.81
CA ALA A 127 -19.96 15.96 5.05
C ALA A 127 -18.61 16.10 4.29
N CYS A 128 -18.38 17.27 3.68
CA CYS A 128 -17.11 17.59 3.02
C CYS A 128 -15.92 17.57 3.99
N GLY A 129 -16.09 18.14 5.20
CA GLY A 129 -15.06 18.12 6.24
C GLY A 129 -14.67 16.70 6.67
N VAL A 130 -15.67 15.85 6.93
CA VAL A 130 -15.45 14.45 7.32
C VAL A 130 -14.75 13.68 6.20
N ALA A 131 -15.22 13.78 4.96
CA ALA A 131 -14.61 13.10 3.82
C ALA A 131 -13.12 13.47 3.65
N ARG A 132 -12.77 14.75 3.84
CA ARG A 132 -11.37 15.23 3.76
C ARG A 132 -10.52 14.67 4.89
N SER A 133 -11.04 14.64 6.12
CA SER A 133 -10.31 14.09 7.27
C SER A 133 -10.03 12.59 7.12
N VAL A 134 -11.02 11.80 6.70
CA VAL A 134 -10.89 10.35 6.49
C VAL A 134 -9.86 10.06 5.40
N SER A 135 -9.92 10.80 4.30
CA SER A 135 -8.99 10.61 3.19
C SER A 135 -7.55 11.02 3.54
N THR A 136 -7.38 12.08 4.33
CA THR A 136 -6.07 12.50 4.81
C THR A 136 -5.50 11.46 5.79
N ALA A 137 -6.33 10.96 6.71
CA ALA A 137 -5.91 9.93 7.67
C ALA A 137 -5.49 8.63 6.97
N SER A 138 -6.25 8.17 5.97
CA SER A 138 -5.89 6.97 5.20
C SER A 138 -4.60 7.17 4.41
N ALA A 139 -4.38 8.35 3.82
CA ALA A 139 -3.13 8.68 3.13
C ALA A 139 -1.90 8.61 4.06
N VAL A 140 -2.03 9.12 5.29
CA VAL A 140 -0.95 9.06 6.29
C VAL A 140 -0.66 7.62 6.69
N VAL A 141 -1.68 6.81 6.95
CA VAL A 141 -1.52 5.39 7.29
C VAL A 141 -0.82 4.63 6.16
N LEU A 142 -1.27 4.83 4.92
CA LEU A 142 -0.64 4.22 3.74
C LEU A 142 0.84 4.64 3.60
N THR A 143 1.13 5.94 3.80
CA THR A 143 2.51 6.46 3.77
C THR A 143 3.39 5.77 4.80
N LEU A 144 2.91 5.62 6.05
CA LEU A 144 3.65 4.93 7.11
C LEU A 144 3.88 3.46 6.79
N VAL A 145 2.88 2.78 6.22
CA VAL A 145 3.02 1.40 5.75
C VAL A 145 4.12 1.31 4.69
N PHE A 146 4.09 2.16 3.66
CA PHE A 146 5.12 2.15 2.61
C PHE A 146 6.53 2.43 3.14
N LEU A 147 6.68 3.42 4.03
CA LEU A 147 7.96 3.71 4.68
C LEU A 147 8.47 2.51 5.48
N TYR A 148 7.59 1.81 6.19
CA TYR A 148 7.93 0.57 6.89
C TYR A 148 8.39 -0.52 5.91
N LEU A 149 7.74 -0.68 4.76
CA LEU A 149 8.17 -1.65 3.75
C LEU A 149 9.57 -1.34 3.19
N ILE A 150 9.83 -0.07 2.85
CA ILE A 150 11.14 0.38 2.38
C ILE A 150 12.22 0.11 3.43
N TYR A 151 11.91 0.38 4.70
CA TYR A 151 12.79 0.13 5.82
C TYR A 151 13.11 -1.35 6.02
N ILE A 152 12.14 -2.25 5.85
CA ILE A 152 12.35 -3.70 5.91
C ILE A 152 13.27 -4.18 4.79
N VAL A 153 13.07 -3.70 3.55
CA VAL A 153 13.94 -4.07 2.43
C VAL A 153 15.36 -3.52 2.63
N TRP A 154 15.49 -2.30 3.17
CA TRP A 154 16.78 -1.74 3.55
C TRP A 154 17.49 -2.59 4.61
N SER A 155 16.77 -2.97 5.68
CA SER A 155 17.30 -3.84 6.73
C SER A 155 17.81 -5.17 6.17
N TRP A 156 17.13 -5.73 5.17
CA TRP A 156 17.56 -6.95 4.48
C TRP A 156 18.84 -6.74 3.65
N CYS A 157 19.02 -5.58 3.03
CA CYS A 157 20.28 -5.26 2.34
C CYS A 157 21.46 -5.24 3.31
N GLU A 158 21.30 -4.62 4.48
CA GLU A 158 22.34 -4.55 5.52
C GLU A 158 22.68 -5.95 6.08
N ASP A 159 21.68 -6.81 6.29
CA ASP A 159 21.89 -8.19 6.75
C ASP A 159 22.71 -9.02 5.74
N VAL A 160 22.45 -8.84 4.45
CA VAL A 160 23.19 -9.52 3.37
C VAL A 160 24.64 -9.02 3.27
N GLU A 161 24.86 -7.73 3.43
CA GLU A 161 26.20 -7.11 3.40
C GLU A 161 27.05 -7.53 4.61
N GLY A 162 26.45 -7.54 5.80
CA GLY A 162 27.12 -7.94 7.04
C GLY A 162 27.52 -9.42 7.06
N THR A 163 26.66 -10.30 6.53
CA THR A 163 26.92 -11.75 6.56
C THR A 163 27.99 -12.17 5.55
N GLY A 164 28.07 -11.53 4.37
CA GLY A 164 28.92 -12.00 3.27
C GLY A 164 30.42 -11.85 3.51
N ALA A 165 30.87 -10.65 3.89
CA ALA A 165 32.30 -10.37 4.02
C ALA A 165 32.88 -10.91 5.34
N ALA A 166 32.14 -10.78 6.44
CA ALA A 166 32.61 -11.21 7.75
C ALA A 166 32.70 -12.75 7.86
N ASP A 167 31.70 -13.49 7.35
CA ASP A 167 31.74 -14.97 7.36
C ASP A 167 32.87 -15.49 6.46
N ALA A 168 33.10 -14.86 5.30
CA ALA A 168 34.21 -15.23 4.43
C ALA A 168 35.57 -15.02 5.12
N MET A 169 35.77 -13.91 5.82
CA MET A 169 37.01 -13.65 6.56
C MET A 169 37.17 -14.58 7.77
N ALA A 170 36.10 -14.81 8.54
CA ALA A 170 36.11 -15.73 9.67
C ALA A 170 36.49 -17.15 9.23
N ARG A 171 35.92 -17.62 8.11
CA ARG A 171 36.28 -18.91 7.50
C ARG A 171 37.75 -18.98 7.06
N LEU A 172 38.28 -17.90 6.49
CA LEU A 172 39.69 -17.85 6.08
C LEU A 172 40.63 -17.86 7.29
N LEU A 173 40.26 -17.20 8.38
CA LEU A 173 41.01 -17.22 9.64
C LEU A 173 40.98 -18.61 10.29
N ASP A 174 39.81 -19.26 10.35
CA ASP A 174 39.70 -20.65 10.86
C ASP A 174 40.54 -21.64 10.04
N LEU A 175 40.57 -21.46 8.70
CA LEU A 175 41.42 -22.24 7.80
C LEU A 175 42.91 -21.98 8.06
N ALA A 176 43.30 -20.73 8.30
CA ALA A 176 44.69 -20.34 8.58
C ALA A 176 45.19 -20.87 9.94
N GLU A 177 44.32 -20.92 10.95
CA GLU A 177 44.63 -21.50 12.27
C GLU A 177 44.75 -23.04 12.25
N GLY A 178 44.49 -23.69 11.10
CA GLY A 178 44.51 -25.15 10.99
C GLY A 178 43.42 -25.82 11.83
N LYS A 179 42.43 -25.04 12.28
CA LYS A 179 41.30 -25.53 13.07
C LYS A 179 40.39 -26.28 12.11
N ARG A 180 40.50 -27.61 12.11
CA ARG A 180 39.61 -28.45 11.31
C ARG A 180 38.18 -28.12 11.73
N PRO A 181 37.28 -27.76 10.79
CA PRO A 181 35.94 -27.30 11.14
C PRO A 181 35.24 -28.37 11.96
N SER A 182 34.98 -28.05 13.23
CA SER A 182 34.28 -28.91 14.17
C SER A 182 32.93 -29.24 13.55
N ARG A 183 32.66 -30.54 13.33
CA ARG A 183 31.46 -31.05 12.67
C ARG A 183 30.14 -30.58 13.33
N ALA A 184 30.22 -30.06 14.56
CA ALA A 184 29.09 -29.60 15.38
C ALA A 184 28.54 -28.21 15.00
N GLU A 185 29.31 -27.34 14.35
CA GLU A 185 28.88 -25.94 14.09
C GLU A 185 28.14 -25.76 12.76
N ARG A 186 28.11 -26.81 11.92
CA ARG A 186 27.33 -26.83 10.67
C ARG A 186 25.82 -26.83 10.86
N GLY A 187 25.32 -27.06 12.08
CA GLY A 187 23.90 -27.26 12.33
C GLY A 187 23.07 -25.99 12.54
N LEU A 188 23.66 -24.85 12.88
CA LEU A 188 22.87 -23.71 13.39
C LEU A 188 22.68 -22.57 12.39
N TYR A 189 23.62 -22.33 11.47
CA TYR A 189 23.49 -21.29 10.42
C TYR A 189 24.03 -21.73 9.05
N GLY A 190 24.49 -22.99 8.92
CA GLY A 190 25.15 -23.50 7.72
C GLY A 190 24.17 -23.98 6.66
N TRP A 191 23.62 -23.07 5.87
CA TRP A 191 23.04 -23.46 4.58
C TRP A 191 24.18 -23.95 3.68
N SER A 192 24.30 -25.27 3.50
CA SER A 192 25.20 -25.83 2.51
C SER A 192 24.61 -25.58 1.11
N PRO A 193 25.38 -25.10 0.12
CA PRO A 193 24.94 -25.03 -1.27
C PRO A 193 24.50 -26.40 -1.83
N ASN A 194 24.93 -27.49 -1.20
CA ASN A 194 24.55 -28.85 -1.55
C ASN A 194 23.27 -29.34 -0.84
N ASP A 195 22.72 -28.60 0.11
CA ASP A 195 21.40 -28.88 0.72
C ASP A 195 20.25 -28.18 -0.07
N LEU A 196 20.61 -27.45 -1.12
CA LEU A 196 19.70 -26.75 -2.03
C LEU A 196 18.76 -27.67 -2.85
N PRO A 197 19.08 -28.92 -3.22
CA PRO A 197 18.14 -29.77 -3.96
C PRO A 197 17.13 -30.51 -3.07
N GLU A 198 17.20 -30.40 -1.73
CA GLU A 198 16.24 -31.08 -0.84
C GLU A 198 15.27 -30.11 -0.15
N LEU A 199 15.68 -28.84 0.04
CA LEU A 199 14.74 -27.77 0.43
C LEU A 199 13.99 -27.15 -0.78
N ILE A 200 14.51 -27.38 -2.00
CA ILE A 200 13.68 -27.47 -3.19
C ILE A 200 13.10 -28.88 -3.18
N GLY A 201 12.14 -29.14 -2.30
CA GLY A 201 11.36 -30.36 -2.37
C GLY A 201 10.80 -30.55 -3.79
N PRO A 202 10.49 -31.79 -4.19
CA PRO A 202 9.88 -32.03 -5.49
C PRO A 202 8.66 -31.12 -5.60
N SER A 203 8.68 -30.27 -6.63
CA SER A 203 7.55 -29.45 -7.03
C SER A 203 6.90 -28.58 -5.93
N MET A 204 7.45 -27.37 -5.73
CA MET A 204 6.54 -26.21 -5.63
C MET A 204 5.89 -25.94 -7.00
N ASP A 205 5.30 -26.96 -7.61
CA ASP A 205 4.47 -26.81 -8.79
C ASP A 205 3.06 -26.45 -8.28
N ALA A 206 2.56 -25.32 -8.78
CA ALA A 206 1.15 -24.91 -8.76
C ALA A 206 0.46 -24.51 -7.44
N SER A 207 0.89 -24.94 -6.24
CA SER A 207 0.07 -24.68 -5.03
C SER A 207 0.24 -23.28 -4.40
N ILE A 208 1.44 -22.69 -4.40
CA ILE A 208 1.64 -21.31 -3.87
C ILE A 208 1.06 -20.23 -4.79
N ILE A 209 0.95 -20.52 -6.09
CA ILE A 209 0.25 -19.65 -7.05
C ILE A 209 -1.25 -19.57 -6.69
N SER A 210 -1.82 -20.63 -6.12
CA SER A 210 -3.20 -20.62 -5.59
C SER A 210 -3.34 -19.82 -4.28
N GLY A 211 -2.35 -19.90 -3.39
CA GLY A 211 -2.34 -19.15 -2.12
C GLY A 211 -2.16 -17.63 -2.30
N ALA A 212 -1.32 -17.20 -3.23
CA ALA A 212 -1.17 -15.78 -3.56
C ALA A 212 -2.47 -15.19 -4.15
N GLY A 213 -3.19 -15.95 -4.97
CA GLY A 213 -4.52 -15.56 -5.46
C GLY A 213 -5.54 -15.35 -4.34
N ILE A 214 -5.50 -16.18 -3.29
CA ILE A 214 -6.38 -16.04 -2.12
C ILE A 214 -5.97 -14.84 -1.26
N PHE A 215 -4.66 -14.60 -1.06
CA PHE A 215 -4.20 -13.46 -0.26
C PHE A 215 -4.47 -12.12 -0.95
N TYR A 216 -4.49 -12.06 -2.28
CA TYR A 216 -4.80 -10.84 -3.04
C TYR A 216 -6.25 -10.70 -3.41
N GLY A 217 -6.96 -11.79 -3.63
CA GLY A 217 -8.40 -11.78 -3.54
C GLY A 217 -8.80 -11.23 -2.17
N SER A 218 -8.09 -11.60 -1.10
CA SER A 218 -8.34 -11.07 0.24
C SER A 218 -7.85 -9.64 0.43
N ILE A 219 -6.68 -9.21 -0.06
CA ILE A 219 -6.20 -7.81 0.06
C ILE A 219 -6.92 -6.89 -0.91
N SER A 220 -7.18 -7.27 -2.16
CA SER A 220 -7.98 -6.49 -3.10
C SER A 220 -9.44 -6.46 -2.67
N ASN A 221 -10.03 -7.58 -2.23
CA ASN A 221 -11.34 -7.52 -1.60
C ASN A 221 -11.29 -6.85 -0.23
N ALA A 222 -10.17 -6.81 0.50
CA ALA A 222 -10.04 -6.07 1.75
C ALA A 222 -9.89 -4.60 1.44
N ILE A 223 -9.17 -4.17 0.41
CA ILE A 223 -9.06 -2.77 0.00
C ILE A 223 -10.38 -2.33 -0.62
N ASN A 224 -11.06 -3.17 -1.41
CA ASN A 224 -12.42 -2.89 -1.88
C ASN A 224 -13.43 -2.97 -0.75
N ARG A 225 -13.29 -3.88 0.23
CA ARG A 225 -14.16 -3.93 1.41
C ARG A 225 -13.86 -2.81 2.37
N GLU A 226 -12.62 -2.34 2.48
CA GLU A 226 -12.20 -1.21 3.29
C GLU A 226 -12.63 0.07 2.58
N ALA A 227 -12.49 0.19 1.26
CA ALA A 227 -13.08 1.30 0.51
C ALA A 227 -14.61 1.28 0.61
N LYS A 228 -15.23 0.09 0.62
CA LYS A 228 -16.68 -0.08 0.79
C LYS A 228 -17.12 0.03 2.25
N MET A 229 -16.30 -0.30 3.24
CA MET A 229 -16.56 -0.19 4.68
C MET A 229 -16.25 1.21 5.16
N VAL A 230 -15.19 1.87 4.69
CA VAL A 230 -14.99 3.31 4.82
C VAL A 230 -16.13 4.02 4.11
N GLY A 231 -16.53 3.56 2.92
CA GLY A 231 -17.74 4.05 2.26
C GLY A 231 -19.01 3.84 3.10
N GLN A 232 -19.21 2.66 3.69
CA GLN A 232 -20.38 2.34 4.52
C GLN A 232 -20.35 3.00 5.89
N PHE A 233 -19.18 3.12 6.52
CA PHE A 233 -18.96 3.78 7.80
C PHE A 233 -19.15 5.27 7.66
N VAL A 234 -18.67 5.85 6.54
CA VAL A 234 -19.01 7.24 6.16
C VAL A 234 -20.52 7.36 5.91
N VAL A 235 -21.16 6.41 5.21
CA VAL A 235 -22.62 6.44 4.98
C VAL A 235 -23.44 6.24 6.27
N GLU A 236 -22.97 5.43 7.21
CA GLU A 236 -23.66 5.10 8.47
C GLU A 236 -23.51 6.24 9.49
N GLU A 237 -22.30 6.79 9.66
CA GLU A 237 -22.12 8.01 10.47
C GLU A 237 -22.87 9.21 9.86
N VAL A 238 -22.81 9.41 8.55
CA VAL A 238 -23.57 10.49 7.89
C VAL A 238 -25.08 10.25 8.03
N GLY A 239 -25.54 9.00 7.98
CA GLY A 239 -26.94 8.63 8.15
C GLY A 239 -27.48 8.89 9.56
N ASP A 240 -26.68 8.64 10.60
CA ASP A 240 -27.09 8.93 11.97
C ASP A 240 -27.04 10.43 12.29
N ILE A 241 -26.07 11.16 11.73
CA ILE A 241 -26.04 12.63 11.82
C ILE A 241 -27.26 13.25 11.11
N GLU A 242 -27.69 12.67 9.98
CA GLU A 242 -28.90 13.12 9.29
C GLU A 242 -30.18 12.81 10.09
N ARG A 243 -30.23 11.69 10.81
CA ARG A 243 -31.33 11.39 11.76
C ARG A 243 -31.34 12.32 12.96
N TYR A 244 -30.18 12.77 13.45
CA TYR A 244 -30.12 13.78 14.51
C TYR A 244 -30.53 15.17 13.99
N ALA A 245 -30.15 15.53 12.76
CA ALA A 245 -30.53 16.80 12.14
C ALA A 245 -32.04 16.87 11.78
N THR A 246 -32.64 15.75 11.38
CA THR A 246 -34.07 15.68 11.01
C THR A 246 -34.99 15.30 12.17
N GLY A 247 -34.50 14.52 13.14
CA GLY A 247 -35.25 14.06 14.32
C GLY A 247 -35.55 15.15 15.36
N GLY A 248 -34.86 16.29 15.29
CA GLY A 248 -35.11 17.44 16.17
C GLY A 248 -36.33 18.30 15.83
N ARG A 249 -37.07 18.02 14.74
CA ARG A 249 -38.25 18.83 14.33
C ARG A 249 -39.61 18.15 14.47
N ALA A 250 -39.69 16.94 15.03
CA ALA A 250 -40.96 16.20 15.17
C ALA A 250 -41.66 16.36 16.54
N ALA A 251 -41.20 17.26 17.40
CA ALA A 251 -41.77 17.43 18.75
C ALA A 251 -42.19 18.88 19.06
N GLU A 252 -43.12 19.45 18.28
CA GLU A 252 -44.05 20.54 18.65
C GLU A 252 -44.85 20.93 17.39
N ARG A 253 -46.19 20.97 17.30
CA ARG A 253 -47.26 21.19 18.27
C ARG A 253 -48.56 20.49 17.80
N PRO A 254 -49.44 20.07 18.72
CA PRO A 254 -50.84 19.83 18.38
C PRO A 254 -51.48 21.12 17.86
N SER A 255 -52.18 21.00 16.73
CA SER A 255 -52.95 22.04 16.05
C SER A 255 -53.98 22.68 16.99
N GLY A 256 -53.60 23.81 17.60
CA GLY A 256 -54.52 24.78 18.16
C GLY A 256 -54.99 25.72 17.07
N THR A 257 -56.23 25.55 16.64
CA THR A 257 -56.99 26.39 15.70
C THR A 257 -56.96 27.86 16.15
N LEU A 258 -56.19 28.70 15.46
CA LEU A 258 -56.27 30.17 15.60
C LEU A 258 -57.19 30.75 14.51
N PRO A 259 -58.16 31.60 14.87
CA PRO A 259 -59.13 32.16 13.93
C PRO A 259 -58.47 33.11 12.93
N ARG A 260 -58.92 33.01 11.67
CA ARG A 260 -58.60 33.92 10.57
C ARG A 260 -59.04 35.36 10.91
N THR A 261 -58.09 36.23 11.25
CA THR A 261 -58.28 37.68 11.15
C THR A 261 -58.12 38.09 9.69
N VAL A 262 -59.23 38.52 9.10
CA VAL A 262 -59.32 39.10 7.76
C VAL A 262 -58.68 40.48 7.79
N CYS A 263 -57.48 40.63 7.22
CA CYS A 263 -56.92 41.94 6.92
C CYS A 263 -57.62 42.53 5.69
N ARG A 264 -58.50 43.50 5.95
CA ARG A 264 -59.18 44.34 4.95
C ARG A 264 -58.14 45.35 4.41
N PRO A 265 -57.89 45.45 3.09
CA PRO A 265 -57.05 46.51 2.55
C PRO A 265 -57.80 47.85 2.69
N ALA A 266 -57.23 48.77 3.47
CA ALA A 266 -57.60 50.17 3.45
C ALA A 266 -57.02 50.78 2.17
N GLY A 267 -57.89 51.40 1.37
CA GLY A 267 -57.50 52.10 0.16
C GLY A 267 -56.54 53.26 0.46
N LEU A 268 -55.61 53.49 -0.45
CA LEU A 268 -54.91 54.76 -0.55
C LEU A 268 -55.32 55.44 -1.86
N GLU A 269 -56.20 56.40 -1.63
CA GLU A 269 -56.54 57.63 -2.35
C GLU A 269 -55.53 58.13 -3.39
N GLN A 270 -56.08 58.51 -4.55
CA GLN A 270 -55.44 59.27 -5.62
C GLN A 270 -55.02 60.67 -5.14
N ARG A 271 -53.82 61.11 -5.53
CA ARG A 271 -53.56 62.49 -6.00
C ARG A 271 -52.33 62.53 -6.90
#